data_AF-A0A2A2K4L5-F1
#
_entry.id   AF-A0A2A2K4L5-F1
#
_cell.length_a   1.000
_cell.length_b   1.000
_cell.length_c   1.000
_cell.angle_alpha   90.00
_cell.angle_beta   90.00
_cell.angle_gamma   90.00
#
_symmetry.space_group_name_H-M   'P 1'
#
loop_
_entity.id
_entity.type
_entity.pdbx_description
1 polymer ?
#
loop_
_entity_poly.entity_id
_entity_poly.type
_entity_poly.pdbx_seq_one_letter_code
_entity_poly.pdbx_strand_id
1 'polypeptide(L)' 'MWFEQVWSGAITIGFVAAACYIIYPMNVLDTGHKHRRNLETVERQHMTARDHRMFGNFYKQVGLGDMFSNIKPEDS' A
#
# COMPACT_ATOMS: atom_id res chain seq x y z
N MET A 1 -2.57 28.27 34.42
CA MET A 1 -1.44 27.33 34.47
C MET A 1 -1.82 25.84 34.36
N TRP A 2 -3.10 25.44 34.31
CA TRP A 2 -3.48 24.08 33.87
C TRP A 2 -3.89 24.04 32.39
N PHE A 3 -4.57 25.10 31.91
CA PHE A 3 -4.98 25.24 30.51
C PHE A 3 -3.80 25.18 29.52
N GLU A 4 -2.67 25.80 29.85
CA GLU A 4 -1.47 25.75 28.99
C GLU A 4 -0.87 24.34 28.90
N GLN A 5 -0.94 23.54 29.97
CA GLN A 5 -0.50 22.14 29.93
C GLN A 5 -1.43 21.29 29.08
N VAL A 6 -2.75 21.51 29.15
CA VAL A 6 -3.72 20.83 28.29
C VAL A 6 -3.50 21.20 26.82
N TRP A 7 -3.25 22.49 26.53
CA TRP A 7 -2.98 22.96 25.17
C TRP A 7 -1.68 22.37 24.60
N SER A 8 -0.59 22.42 25.38
CA SER A 8 0.69 21.81 25.00
C SER A 8 0.58 20.30 24.78
N GLY A 9 -0.17 19.61 25.64
CA GLY A 9 -0.46 18.18 25.50
C GLY A 9 -1.28 17.87 24.26
N ALA A 10 -2.33 18.65 23.99
CA ALA A 10 -3.16 18.49 22.79
C ALA A 10 -2.36 18.70 21.50
N ILE A 11 -1.48 19.70 21.45
CA ILE A 11 -0.58 19.93 20.33
C ILE A 11 0.35 18.73 20.14
N THR A 12 0.94 18.22 21.22
CA THR A 12 1.85 17.07 21.17
C THR A 12 1.15 15.82 20.65
N ILE A 13 -0.05 15.52 21.16
CA ILE A 13 -0.87 14.41 20.67
C ILE A 13 -1.24 14.61 19.20
N GLY A 14 -1.57 15.84 18.79
CA GLY A 14 -1.86 16.18 17.40
C GLY A 14 -0.70 15.86 16.47
N PHE A 15 0.53 16.22 16.84
CA PHE A 15 1.72 15.91 16.05
C PHE A 15 2.02 14.41 16.01
N VAL A 16 1.91 13.70 17.13
CA VAL A 16 2.11 12.25 17.18
C VAL A 16 1.08 11.54 16.31
N ALA A 17 -0.20 11.91 16.41
CA ALA A 17 -1.26 11.37 15.59
C ALA A 17 -1.00 11.66 14.10
N ALA A 18 -0.66 12.90 13.74
CA ALA A 18 -0.32 13.25 12.37
C ALA A 18 0.82 12.38 11.83
N ALA A 19 1.89 12.18 12.60
CA ALA A 19 3.01 11.33 12.21
C ALA A 19 2.59 9.85 12.00
N CYS A 20 1.71 9.31 12.84
CA CYS A 20 1.22 7.95 12.69
C CYS A 20 0.28 7.78 11.48
N TYR A 21 -0.59 8.77 11.22
CA TYR A 21 -1.63 8.64 10.20
C TYR A 21 -1.18 9.07 8.80
N ILE A 22 -0.14 9.90 8.66
CA ILE A 22 0.30 10.41 7.35
C ILE A 22 0.83 9.32 6.41
N ILE A 23 1.23 8.17 6.95
CA ILE A 23 1.71 7.03 6.17
C ILE A 23 0.60 6.47 5.26
N TYR A 24 -0.65 6.48 5.73
CA TYR A 24 -1.79 5.95 4.96
C TYR A 24 -2.01 6.69 3.62
N PRO A 25 -2.22 8.02 3.60
CA PRO A 25 -2.41 8.73 2.33
C PRO A 25 -1.18 8.64 1.44
N MET A 26 0.04 8.66 2.01
CA MET A 26 1.26 8.49 1.22
C MET A 26 1.34 7.14 0.52
N ASN A 27 0.96 6.04 1.20
CA ASN A 27 0.93 4.71 0.59
C ASN A 27 -0.07 4.64 -0.57
N VAL A 28 -1.26 5.22 -0.39
CA VAL A 28 -2.30 5.22 -1.43
C VAL A 28 -1.86 6.02 -2.65
N LEU A 29 -1.23 7.18 -2.46
CA LEU A 29 -0.75 8.02 -3.56
C LEU A 29 0.39 7.37 -4.34
N ASP A 30 1.32 6.71 -3.66
CA ASP A 30 2.52 6.11 -4.26
C ASP A 30 2.21 4.77 -4.94
N THR A 31 1.40 3.93 -4.29
CA THR A 31 1.24 2.53 -4.68
C THR A 31 -0.17 2.16 -5.14
N GLY A 32 -1.15 3.07 -4.97
CA GLY A 32 -2.57 2.78 -5.15
C GLY A 32 -3.18 1.89 -4.06
N HIS A 33 -2.41 1.52 -3.04
CA HIS A 33 -2.82 0.57 -2.00
C HIS A 33 -2.72 1.19 -0.59
N LYS A 34 -3.63 0.77 0.30
CA LYS A 34 -3.69 1.22 1.70
C LYS A 34 -2.43 0.84 2.50
N HIS A 35 -1.88 -0.33 2.19
CA HIS A 35 -0.73 -0.90 2.88
C HIS A 35 0.33 -1.31 1.87
N ARG A 36 1.60 -1.09 2.24
CA ARG A 36 2.73 -1.63 1.50
C ARG A 36 2.84 -3.13 1.72
N ARG A 37 3.44 -3.82 0.75
CA ARG A 37 3.59 -5.28 0.79
C ARG A 37 4.59 -5.66 1.90
N ASN A 38 4.24 -6.65 2.73
CA ASN A 38 5.15 -7.18 3.75
C ASN A 38 6.26 -8.02 3.07
N LEU A 39 7.52 -7.69 3.32
CA LEU A 39 8.71 -8.33 2.75
C LEU A 39 9.61 -8.99 3.81
N GLU A 40 9.07 -9.30 4.99
CA GLU A 40 9.83 -9.84 6.13
C GLU A 40 10.45 -11.21 5.85
N THR A 41 9.93 -11.96 4.87
CA THR A 41 10.48 -13.27 4.50
C THR A 41 11.09 -13.26 3.11
N VAL A 42 12.14 -14.07 2.93
CA VAL A 42 12.84 -14.25 1.64
C VAL A 42 11.87 -14.70 0.54
N GLU A 43 10.93 -15.58 0.88
CA GLU A 43 9.90 -16.03 -0.07
C GLU A 43 9.04 -14.87 -0.58
N ARG A 44 8.58 -13.98 0.30
CA ARG A 44 7.79 -12.79 -0.07
C ARG A 44 8.61 -11.81 -0.91
N GLN A 45 9.90 -11.69 -0.65
CA GLN A 45 10.82 -10.90 -1.49
C GLN A 45 10.95 -11.50 -2.90
N HIS A 46 11.15 -12.81 -3.01
CA HIS A 46 11.24 -13.50 -4.30
C HIS A 46 9.95 -13.40 -5.11
N MET A 47 8.78 -13.56 -4.48
CA MET A 47 7.49 -13.39 -5.16
C MET A 47 7.27 -11.94 -5.62
N THR A 48 7.67 -10.95 -4.83
CA THR A 48 7.57 -9.54 -5.21
C THR A 48 8.50 -9.20 -6.38
N ALA A 49 9.71 -9.74 -6.38
CA ALA A 49 10.64 -9.62 -7.51
C ALA A 49 10.09 -10.29 -8.78
N ARG A 50 9.43 -11.46 -8.65
CA ARG A 50 8.74 -12.12 -9.75
C ARG A 50 7.67 -11.21 -10.35
N ASP A 51 6.79 -10.66 -9.52
CA ASP A 51 5.69 -9.80 -9.99
C ASP A 51 6.22 -8.53 -10.67
N HIS A 52 7.30 -7.93 -10.15
CA HIS A 52 7.95 -6.79 -10.80
C HIS A 52 8.54 -7.15 -12.17
N ARG A 53 9.18 -8.32 -12.31
CA ARG A 53 9.73 -8.79 -13.60
C ARG A 53 8.64 -9.07 -14.63
N MET A 54 7.49 -9.60 -14.19
CA MET A 54 6.39 -9.96 -15.08
C MET A 54 5.59 -8.75 -15.55
N PHE A 55 5.36 -7.77 -14.67
CA PHE A 55 4.40 -6.69 -14.93
C PHE A 55 4.99 -5.28 -14.90
N GLY A 56 6.28 -5.13 -14.60
CA GLY A 56 6.94 -3.83 -14.41
C GLY A 56 6.48 -3.07 -13.15
N ASN A 57 5.46 -3.57 -12.45
CA ASN A 57 4.95 -3.02 -11.20
C ASN A 57 4.47 -4.16 -10.29
N PHE A 58 5.11 -4.31 -9.14
CA PHE A 58 4.78 -5.36 -8.17
C PHE A 58 3.50 -5.08 -7.37
N TYR A 59 2.90 -3.90 -7.48
CA TYR A 59 1.57 -3.61 -6.94
C TYR A 59 0.44 -3.90 -7.93
N LYS A 60 0.74 -4.24 -9.19
CA LYS A 60 -0.29 -4.63 -10.15
C LYS A 60 -0.92 -5.95 -9.71
N GLN A 61 -2.21 -5.92 -9.38
CA GLN A 61 -2.98 -7.13 -9.13
C GLN A 61 -3.38 -7.73 -10.48
N VAL A 62 -3.13 -9.03 -10.65
CA VAL A 62 -3.50 -9.78 -11.84
C VAL A 62 -4.35 -10.95 -11.40
N GLY A 63 -5.59 -10.96 -11.88
CA GLY A 63 -6.58 -11.97 -11.55
C GLY A 63 -6.64 -13.07 -12.60
N LEU A 64 -7.43 -14.09 -12.31
CA LEU A 64 -7.69 -15.17 -13.24
C LEU A 64 -8.36 -14.66 -14.54
N GLY A 65 -9.25 -13.67 -14.43
CA GLY A 65 -9.91 -13.05 -15.58
C GLY A 65 -8.94 -12.35 -16.56
N ASP A 66 -7.84 -11.79 -16.05
CA ASP A 66 -6.82 -11.16 -16.91
C ASP A 66 -6.09 -12.18 -17.77
N MET A 67 -5.94 -13.42 -17.27
CA MET A 67 -5.29 -14.52 -17.99
C MET A 67 -6.12 -15.01 -19.18
N PHE A 68 -7.46 -14.94 -19.07
CA PHE A 68 -8.39 -15.40 -20.11
C PHE A 68 -8.86 -14.26 -21.05
N SER A 69 -8.51 -13.02 -20.75
CA SER A 69 -8.90 -11.85 -21.58
C SER A 69 -8.36 -11.88 -23.02
N ASN A 70 -7.26 -12.62 -23.27
CA ASN A 70 -6.70 -12.85 -24.60
C ASN A 70 -7.26 -14.08 -25.31
N ILE A 71 -8.08 -14.90 -24.63
CA ILE A 71 -8.82 -15.99 -25.24
C ILE A 71 -10.16 -15.38 -25.66
N LYS A 72 -10.18 -14.76 -26.84
CA LYS A 72 -11.45 -14.47 -27.49
C LYS A 72 -12.18 -15.81 -27.67
N PRO A 73 -13.48 -15.92 -27.37
CA PRO A 73 -14.25 -17.03 -27.89
C PRO A 73 -14.21 -16.89 -29.42
N GLU A 74 -13.36 -17.69 -30.07
CA GLU A 74 -13.54 -17.98 -31.48
C GLU A 74 -14.85 -18.76 -31.57
N ASP A 75 -15.81 -18.13 -32.23
CA ASP A 75 -17.05 -18.70 -32.75
C ASP A 75 -18.12 -19.17 -31.74
N SER A 76 -19.17 -18.35 -31.63
CA SER A 76 -20.55 -18.78 -31.35
C SER A 76 -21.53 -18.04 -32.25
#